data_AF-G2XP37-F1
#
_entry.id   AF-G2XP37-F1
#
_cell.length_a   1.000
_cell.length_b   1.000
_cell.length_c   1.000
_cell.angle_alpha   90.00
_cell.angle_beta   90.00
_cell.angle_gamma   90.00
#
_symmetry.space_group_name_H-M   'P 1'
#
loop_
_entity.id
_entity.type
_entity.pdbx_description
1 polymer ?
#
loop_
_entity_poly.entity_id
_entity_poly.type
_entity_poly.pdbx_seq_one_letter_code
_entity_poly.pdbx_strand_id
1 'polypeptide(L)'
;MRRSRVVDEEIKLEAQRHLKYRGIAWVRLENLNFPLKDSRELDSKNVERLKELFQKDTIRRLDSKNRIPAEIDEVDLNEAIRISNTSAESLMHSRDDNPPFLKLPPNYQLTCLHGRHRILAAREILPSIDSWWTVDLYLTGMKHFYAQKVRRSLIEEYSNEDKPSDGEIYRKVRQYEREGNILFKKRWMARLTDHGRRSLRQLFDYEDGELTAAFDKLLDVPGLWSGMRISTLHKLLDIKCYEETLHYLEHIRQFWHRIFHGDKNALSRVNNFDVKSLELKAPGYSTHDAQILKGELLSGQIFSNFNQQEREAIWGELQSIDFLVPSLFTFFEDLKYLSACADSLKRLVKISRRDTVYSALQRKFCLANELSDQYAIEISQSTFVNRSIPAKDCFDVGYRQLWAFAMRNYKEIPPDTKKKKKDLLAKSGVEKADETMLSEFAALADRLGFASPEIQTLKQSSSDREIALQALLKARKPEWYQYDETTLTSNVAQIMKLFSTASVIARHEDTLSTLLTH
;
A
#
# COMPACT_ATOMS: atom_id res chain seq x y z
N MET A 1 17.33 -32.44 -1.87
CA MET A 1 18.08 -31.75 -2.95
C MET A 1 18.03 -30.20 -2.89
N ARG A 2 16.88 -29.52 -2.79
CA ARG A 2 16.83 -28.03 -2.83
C ARG A 2 17.50 -27.30 -1.64
N ARG A 3 17.59 -27.91 -0.44
CA ARG A 3 18.29 -27.31 0.72
C ARG A 3 19.81 -27.38 0.59
N SER A 4 20.38 -28.49 0.10
CA SER A 4 21.85 -28.61 -0.03
C SER A 4 22.39 -27.62 -1.05
N ARG A 5 21.73 -27.44 -2.21
CA ARG A 5 22.14 -26.42 -3.21
C ARG A 5 22.18 -24.98 -2.68
N VAL A 6 21.30 -24.63 -1.74
CA VAL A 6 21.28 -23.29 -1.12
C VAL A 6 22.47 -23.12 -0.17
N VAL A 7 22.76 -24.15 0.62
CA VAL A 7 23.92 -24.18 1.53
C VAL A 7 25.23 -24.16 0.74
N ASP A 8 25.32 -24.91 -0.36
CA ASP A 8 26.50 -24.94 -1.22
C ASP A 8 26.78 -23.56 -1.86
N GLU A 9 25.72 -22.84 -2.26
CA GLU A 9 25.85 -21.46 -2.77
C GLU A 9 26.25 -20.47 -1.67
N GLU A 10 25.78 -20.67 -0.44
CA GLU A 10 26.14 -19.84 0.72
C GLU A 10 27.61 -20.01 1.10
N ILE A 11 28.10 -21.25 1.17
CA ILE A 11 29.52 -21.56 1.42
C ILE A 11 30.41 -20.92 0.35
N LYS A 12 30.02 -21.03 -0.93
CA LYS A 12 30.77 -20.40 -2.04
C LYS A 12 30.78 -18.87 -1.92
N LEU A 13 29.64 -18.27 -1.56
CA LEU A 13 29.53 -16.82 -1.39
C LEU A 13 30.45 -16.34 -0.26
N GLU A 14 30.47 -17.05 0.86
CA GLU A 14 31.28 -16.70 2.03
C GLU A 14 32.78 -16.87 1.75
N ALA A 15 33.18 -17.94 1.05
CA ALA A 15 34.56 -18.13 0.61
C ALA A 15 35.03 -16.98 -0.31
N GLN A 16 34.16 -16.51 -1.22
CA GLN A 16 34.47 -15.37 -2.09
C GLN A 16 34.53 -14.04 -1.31
N ARG A 17 33.70 -13.88 -0.27
CA ARG A 17 33.76 -12.72 0.63
C ARG A 17 35.10 -12.67 1.38
N HIS A 18 35.52 -13.79 1.97
CA HIS A 18 36.80 -13.91 2.66
C HIS A 18 37.98 -13.63 1.73
N LEU A 19 37.94 -14.14 0.49
CA LEU A 19 39.00 -13.91 -0.49
C LEU A 19 39.18 -12.41 -0.85
N LYS A 20 38.08 -11.65 -0.84
CA LYS A 20 38.05 -10.22 -1.19
C LYS A 20 38.35 -9.29 -0.02
N TYR A 21 38.19 -9.78 1.20
CA TYR A 21 38.39 -8.99 2.41
C TYR A 21 39.87 -8.59 2.57
N ARG A 22 40.11 -7.34 2.93
CA ARG A 22 41.46 -6.76 3.10
C ARG A 22 41.68 -6.13 4.48
N GLY A 23 40.77 -6.39 5.41
CA GLY A 23 40.92 -5.94 6.79
C GLY A 23 40.13 -4.68 7.13
N ILE A 24 40.46 -4.12 8.29
CA ILE A 24 39.78 -2.95 8.87
C ILE A 24 40.68 -1.73 8.92
N ALA A 25 40.10 -0.54 8.71
CA ALA A 25 40.83 0.73 8.81
C ALA A 25 39.94 1.87 9.30
N TRP A 26 40.56 2.90 9.87
CA TRP A 26 39.91 4.21 10.07
C TRP A 26 40.10 5.09 8.85
N VAL A 27 39.01 5.68 8.37
CA VAL A 27 38.98 6.56 7.19
C VAL A 27 38.27 7.85 7.55
N ARG A 28 38.76 9.00 7.05
CA ARG A 28 38.10 10.30 7.24
C ARG A 28 36.71 10.31 6.60
N LEU A 29 35.75 10.97 7.26
CA LEU A 29 34.36 11.05 6.77
C LEU A 29 34.26 11.70 5.38
N GLU A 30 35.17 12.62 5.05
CA GLU A 30 35.20 13.35 3.78
C GLU A 30 35.58 12.47 2.58
N ASN A 31 36.29 11.36 2.82
CA ASN A 31 36.68 10.41 1.78
C ASN A 31 35.63 9.30 1.57
N LEU A 32 34.52 9.29 2.32
CA LEU A 32 33.48 8.26 2.21
C LEU A 32 32.38 8.71 1.24
N ASN A 33 32.18 7.94 0.17
CA ASN A 33 31.18 8.22 -0.85
C ASN A 33 30.15 7.10 -0.96
N PHE A 34 28.89 7.48 -1.18
CA PHE A 34 27.74 6.56 -1.23
C PHE A 34 27.02 6.70 -2.57
N PRO A 35 27.25 5.78 -3.53
CA PRO A 35 26.57 5.82 -4.82
C PRO A 35 25.05 5.73 -4.66
N LEU A 36 24.33 6.66 -5.29
CA LEU A 36 22.85 6.75 -5.23
C LEU A 36 22.13 5.49 -5.71
N LYS A 37 22.70 4.77 -6.69
CA LYS A 37 22.08 3.57 -7.28
C LYS A 37 22.01 2.38 -6.31
N ASP A 38 22.98 2.28 -5.41
CA ASP A 38 23.15 1.11 -4.52
C ASP A 38 22.76 1.43 -3.07
N SER A 39 22.62 2.71 -2.74
CA SER A 39 22.26 3.17 -1.40
C SER A 39 20.76 3.12 -1.17
N ARG A 40 20.36 2.73 0.05
CA ARG A 40 18.98 2.89 0.52
C ARG A 40 18.57 4.37 0.44
N GLU A 41 17.29 4.62 0.17
CA GLU A 41 16.74 5.97 0.20
C GLU A 41 17.02 6.64 1.55
N LEU A 42 17.31 7.95 1.53
CA LEU A 42 17.56 8.68 2.76
C LEU A 42 16.25 8.81 3.55
N ASP A 43 16.35 8.50 4.84
CA ASP A 43 15.29 8.70 5.80
C ASP A 43 15.79 9.70 6.82
N SER A 44 15.28 10.93 6.74
CA SER A 44 15.61 12.00 7.67
C SER A 44 15.31 11.61 9.12
N LYS A 45 14.24 10.84 9.39
CA LYS A 45 13.93 10.43 10.77
C LYS A 45 15.02 9.52 11.33
N ASN A 46 15.56 8.63 10.50
CA ASN A 46 16.64 7.74 10.92
C ASN A 46 17.96 8.50 11.08
N VAL A 47 18.25 9.47 10.21
CA VAL A 47 19.42 10.36 10.36
C VAL A 47 19.33 11.13 11.69
N GLU A 48 18.19 11.72 12.01
CA GLU A 48 17.97 12.50 13.23
C GLU A 48 18.08 11.62 14.48
N ARG A 49 17.48 10.42 14.45
CA ARG A 49 17.66 9.42 15.51
C ARG A 49 19.14 9.06 15.72
N LEU A 50 19.92 8.93 14.64
CA LEU A 50 21.36 8.66 14.72
C LEU A 50 22.14 9.86 15.27
N LYS A 51 21.76 11.09 14.91
CA LYS A 51 22.33 12.32 15.50
C LYS A 51 22.15 12.35 17.01
N GLU A 52 20.94 12.07 17.50
CA GLU A 52 20.66 11.98 18.94
C GLU A 52 21.48 10.88 19.63
N LEU A 53 21.69 9.74 18.97
CA LEU A 53 22.51 8.65 19.52
C LEU A 53 23.99 8.99 19.57
N PHE A 54 24.51 9.73 18.57
CA PHE A 54 25.87 10.24 18.55
C PHE A 54 26.11 11.27 19.64
N GLN A 55 25.17 12.18 19.88
CA GLN A 55 25.27 13.16 20.98
C GLN A 55 25.32 12.51 22.37
N LYS A 56 24.75 11.30 22.52
CA LYS A 56 24.76 10.54 23.77
C LYS A 56 25.99 9.61 23.91
N ASP A 57 26.95 9.65 22.97
CA ASP A 57 28.13 8.78 22.89
C ASP A 57 27.82 7.27 22.97
N THR A 58 26.62 6.86 22.55
CA THR A 58 26.15 5.47 22.69
C THR A 58 26.64 4.54 21.58
N ILE A 59 27.18 5.07 20.48
CA ILE A 59 27.52 4.27 19.30
C ILE A 59 29.00 3.87 19.31
N ARG A 60 29.23 2.56 19.43
CA ARG A 60 30.54 1.94 19.34
C ARG A 60 30.97 1.81 17.88
N ARG A 61 31.76 2.76 17.39
CA ARG A 61 32.29 2.80 15.99
C ARG A 61 33.18 1.61 15.62
N LEU A 62 33.75 0.91 16.61
CA LEU A 62 34.57 -0.28 16.42
C LEU A 62 33.75 -1.59 16.37
N ASP A 63 32.50 -1.57 16.84
CA ASP A 63 31.64 -2.74 16.78
C ASP A 63 31.41 -3.13 15.32
N SER A 64 31.63 -4.41 15.01
CA SER A 64 31.32 -5.06 13.74
C SER A 64 29.97 -4.63 13.13
N LYS A 65 28.96 -4.35 13.97
CA LYS A 65 27.63 -3.89 13.58
C LYS A 65 27.55 -2.44 13.13
N ASN A 66 28.58 -1.63 13.35
CA ASN A 66 28.63 -0.22 12.96
C ASN A 66 29.74 0.06 11.94
N ARG A 67 30.56 -0.94 11.59
CA ARG A 67 31.57 -0.82 10.53
C ARG A 67 30.90 -0.69 9.17
N ILE A 68 31.55 0.04 8.28
CA ILE A 68 31.03 0.29 6.93
C ILE A 68 31.80 -0.55 5.93
N PRO A 69 31.15 -1.44 5.16
CA PRO A 69 31.81 -2.11 4.05
C PRO A 69 32.10 -1.12 2.92
N ALA A 70 33.32 -1.09 2.43
CA ALA A 70 33.72 -0.27 1.30
C ALA A 70 34.59 -1.02 0.30
N GLU A 71 34.51 -0.57 -0.95
CA GLU A 71 35.26 -1.13 -2.06
C GLU A 71 36.46 -0.25 -2.41
N ILE A 72 37.58 -0.91 -2.69
CA ILE A 72 38.84 -0.30 -3.10
C ILE A 72 39.52 -1.17 -4.16
N ASP A 73 40.10 -0.55 -5.17
CA ASP A 73 40.94 -1.23 -6.16
C ASP A 73 42.29 -1.64 -5.54
N GLU A 74 42.93 -2.65 -6.11
CA GLU A 74 44.21 -3.16 -5.61
C GLU A 74 45.34 -2.13 -5.73
N VAL A 75 45.39 -1.35 -6.81
CA VAL A 75 46.37 -0.29 -7.02
C VAL A 75 46.17 0.82 -5.99
N ASP A 76 44.93 1.26 -5.81
CA ASP A 76 44.57 2.32 -4.86
C ASP A 76 44.81 1.91 -3.40
N LEU A 77 44.55 0.63 -3.06
CA LEU A 77 44.83 0.09 -1.73
C LEU A 77 46.33 0.09 -1.44
N ASN A 78 47.15 -0.38 -2.39
CA ASN A 78 48.61 -0.42 -2.22
C ASN A 78 49.19 0.98 -2.05
N GLU A 79 48.68 1.96 -2.79
CA GLU A 79 49.08 3.35 -2.64
C GLU A 79 48.66 3.94 -1.28
N ALA A 80 47.43 3.67 -0.83
CA ALA A 80 46.95 4.10 0.47
C ALA A 80 47.78 3.48 1.62
N ILE A 81 48.17 2.20 1.50
CA ILE A 81 49.05 1.54 2.47
C ILE A 81 50.40 2.25 2.56
N ARG A 82 50.99 2.58 1.40
CA ARG A 82 52.28 3.29 1.30
C ARG A 82 52.22 4.68 1.95
N ILE A 83 51.21 5.48 1.62
CA ILE A 83 51.03 6.84 2.17
C ILE A 83 50.80 6.80 3.69
N SER A 84 50.13 5.76 4.17
CA SER A 84 49.76 5.62 5.58
C SER A 84 50.86 5.03 6.45
N ASN A 85 52.00 4.63 5.88
CA ASN A 85 53.06 3.88 6.57
C ASN A 85 52.50 2.67 7.35
N THR A 86 51.53 1.96 6.75
CA THR A 86 50.94 0.73 7.32
C THR A 86 51.33 -0.49 6.49
N SER A 87 50.83 -1.66 6.84
CA SER A 87 51.02 -2.90 6.08
C SER A 87 49.70 -3.61 5.83
N ALA A 88 49.64 -4.44 4.78
CA ALA A 88 48.49 -5.31 4.53
C ALA A 88 48.23 -6.28 5.70
N GLU A 89 49.29 -6.74 6.36
CA GLU A 89 49.19 -7.59 7.56
C GLU A 89 48.55 -6.83 8.73
N SER A 90 48.90 -5.56 8.93
CA SER A 90 48.32 -4.71 9.98
C SER A 90 46.84 -4.47 9.78
N LEU A 91 46.38 -4.32 8.53
CA LEU A 91 44.94 -4.19 8.22
C LEU A 91 44.17 -5.48 8.53
N MET A 92 44.78 -6.64 8.26
CA MET A 92 44.15 -7.96 8.45
C MET A 92 44.16 -8.43 9.91
N HIS A 93 45.19 -8.09 10.67
CA HIS A 93 45.44 -8.63 12.02
C HIS A 93 45.27 -7.60 13.13
N SER A 94 44.87 -6.37 12.83
CA SER A 94 44.46 -5.41 13.85
C SER A 94 43.35 -6.04 14.68
N ARG A 95 43.66 -6.40 15.93
CA ARG A 95 42.67 -6.73 16.96
C ARG A 95 41.67 -5.57 16.95
N ASP A 96 40.37 -5.85 17.04
CA ASP A 96 39.25 -4.90 16.86
C ASP A 96 39.34 -3.60 17.71
N ASP A 97 40.33 -3.50 18.60
CA ASP A 97 40.57 -2.40 19.52
C ASP A 97 41.42 -1.24 18.95
N ASN A 98 42.24 -1.42 17.90
CA ASN A 98 43.04 -0.32 17.33
C ASN A 98 43.37 -0.47 15.82
N PRO A 99 42.40 -0.22 14.92
CA PRO A 99 42.61 -0.19 13.48
C PRO A 99 43.60 0.89 13.03
N PRO A 100 44.41 0.66 11.97
CA PRO A 100 45.28 1.68 11.43
C PRO A 100 44.48 2.78 10.72
N PHE A 101 44.98 4.02 10.75
CA PHE A 101 44.40 5.14 10.02
C PHE A 101 44.86 5.10 8.56
N LEU A 102 43.94 4.84 7.63
CA LEU A 102 44.24 4.75 6.20
C LEU A 102 44.02 6.12 5.54
N LYS A 103 45.13 6.78 5.22
CA LYS A 103 45.18 8.00 4.42
C LYS A 103 45.02 7.64 2.95
N LEU A 104 43.92 8.09 2.36
CA LEU A 104 43.65 7.94 0.95
C LEU A 104 44.31 9.08 0.15
N PRO A 105 44.62 8.86 -1.14
CA PRO A 105 45.18 9.91 -1.99
C PRO A 105 44.29 11.17 -2.02
N PRO A 106 44.87 12.36 -2.29
CA PRO A 106 44.09 13.59 -2.42
C PRO A 106 42.99 13.44 -3.47
N ASN A 107 41.77 13.89 -3.17
CA ASN A 107 40.56 13.76 -3.99
C ASN A 107 40.04 12.33 -4.21
N TYR A 108 40.66 11.30 -3.60
CA TYR A 108 40.12 9.95 -3.68
C TYR A 108 38.89 9.79 -2.79
N GLN A 109 37.85 9.19 -3.37
CA GLN A 109 36.57 8.92 -2.73
C GLN A 109 36.34 7.41 -2.66
N LEU A 110 36.41 6.88 -1.45
CA LEU A 110 36.18 5.47 -1.17
C LEU A 110 34.70 5.13 -1.35
N THR A 111 34.42 4.11 -2.16
CA THR A 111 33.05 3.72 -2.46
C THR A 111 32.49 2.85 -1.34
N CYS A 112 31.63 3.43 -0.50
CA CYS A 112 30.94 2.74 0.58
C CYS A 112 29.67 2.05 0.06
N LEU A 113 29.47 0.81 0.49
CA LEU A 113 28.33 -0.03 0.07
C LEU A 113 27.09 0.18 0.97
N HIS A 114 27.28 0.61 2.22
CA HIS A 114 26.19 0.85 3.18
C HIS A 114 26.61 1.85 4.26
N GLY A 115 25.65 2.41 5.01
CA GLY A 115 25.94 3.29 6.15
C GLY A 115 25.79 4.79 5.86
N ARG A 116 25.14 5.15 4.74
CA ARG A 116 24.90 6.53 4.32
C ARG A 116 24.27 7.39 5.43
N HIS A 117 23.21 6.90 6.08
CA HIS A 117 22.54 7.62 7.17
C HIS A 117 23.47 7.89 8.36
N ARG A 118 24.35 6.93 8.71
CA ARG A 118 25.34 7.11 9.78
C ARG A 118 26.36 8.17 9.42
N ILE A 119 26.91 8.14 8.22
CA ILE A 119 27.95 9.10 7.84
C ILE A 119 27.38 10.51 7.72
N LEU A 120 26.14 10.68 7.23
CA LEU A 120 25.49 11.99 7.24
C LEU A 120 25.27 12.51 8.66
N ALA A 121 24.72 11.68 9.56
CA ALA A 121 24.57 12.08 10.96
C ALA A 121 25.93 12.36 11.64
N ALA A 122 26.96 11.58 11.31
CA ALA A 122 28.31 11.73 11.88
C ALA A 122 29.00 13.01 11.39
N ARG A 123 28.82 13.38 10.11
CA ARG A 123 29.36 14.62 9.54
C ARG A 123 28.80 15.87 10.21
N GLU A 124 27.57 15.82 10.70
CA GLU A 124 26.92 16.96 11.35
C GLU A 124 27.23 17.05 12.85
N ILE A 125 27.47 15.92 13.52
CA ILE A 125 27.62 15.86 14.99
C ILE A 125 29.07 15.73 15.45
N LEU A 126 29.92 14.99 14.73
CA LEU A 126 31.27 14.69 15.21
C LEU A 126 32.22 15.89 15.02
N PRO A 127 33.06 16.21 16.02
CA PRO A 127 34.07 17.24 15.89
C PRO A 127 35.15 16.83 14.89
N SER A 128 35.90 17.79 14.34
CA SER A 128 36.90 17.56 13.29
C SER A 128 38.00 16.55 13.69
N ILE A 129 38.33 16.46 14.99
CA ILE A 129 39.30 15.49 15.51
C ILE A 129 38.77 14.05 15.45
N ASP A 130 37.46 13.87 15.59
CA ASP A 130 36.76 12.58 15.56
C ASP A 130 36.07 12.29 14.23
N SER A 131 36.33 13.10 13.19
CA SER A 131 35.78 12.95 11.85
C SER A 131 36.41 11.76 11.10
N TRP A 132 36.19 10.56 11.63
CA TRP A 132 36.62 9.28 11.08
C TRP A 132 35.58 8.19 11.37
N TRP A 133 35.58 7.15 10.54
CA TRP A 133 34.74 5.97 10.71
C TRP A 133 35.54 4.69 10.42
N THR A 134 35.14 3.59 11.06
CA THR A 134 35.74 2.26 10.85
C THR A 134 35.14 1.60 9.62
N VAL A 135 35.99 1.16 8.70
CA VAL A 135 35.61 0.62 7.39
C VAL A 135 36.18 -0.79 7.22
N ASP A 136 35.35 -1.71 6.71
CA ASP A 136 35.74 -3.04 6.26
C ASP A 136 36.08 -2.96 4.76
N LEU A 137 37.34 -3.23 4.39
CA LEU A 137 37.84 -3.05 3.03
C LEU A 137 37.68 -4.32 2.19
N TYR A 138 37.14 -4.17 0.98
CA TYR A 138 36.96 -5.26 0.00
C TYR A 138 37.53 -4.89 -1.37
N LEU A 139 38.27 -5.82 -2.00
CA LEU A 139 38.82 -5.59 -3.35
C LEU A 139 37.75 -5.58 -4.45
N THR A 140 37.85 -4.57 -5.32
CA THR A 140 37.11 -4.46 -6.58
C THR A 140 37.71 -5.39 -7.64
N GLY A 141 36.85 -6.03 -8.46
CA GLY A 141 37.27 -6.65 -9.73
C GLY A 141 38.10 -7.95 -9.70
N MET A 142 37.44 -9.13 -9.64
CA MET A 142 37.80 -10.35 -10.40
C MET A 142 36.60 -11.32 -10.44
N LYS A 143 36.35 -11.92 -11.63
CA LYS A 143 35.24 -12.80 -12.05
C LYS A 143 33.81 -12.25 -11.81
N HIS A 144 33.23 -11.77 -12.91
CA HIS A 144 32.02 -10.93 -13.03
C HIS A 144 30.76 -11.44 -12.30
N PHE A 145 30.58 -12.75 -12.12
CA PHE A 145 29.34 -13.31 -11.55
C PHE A 145 29.31 -13.33 -10.00
N TYR A 146 30.39 -13.77 -9.35
CA TYR A 146 30.43 -13.87 -7.88
C TYR A 146 30.74 -12.53 -7.23
N ALA A 147 31.51 -11.65 -7.89
CA ALA A 147 31.79 -10.31 -7.39
C ALA A 147 30.51 -9.50 -7.14
N GLN A 148 29.54 -9.57 -8.06
CA GLN A 148 28.26 -8.87 -7.91
C GLN A 148 27.40 -9.48 -6.79
N LYS A 149 27.41 -10.81 -6.62
CA LYS A 149 26.72 -11.47 -5.49
C LYS A 149 27.32 -11.09 -4.14
N VAL A 150 28.65 -11.03 -4.02
CA VAL A 150 29.35 -10.60 -2.79
C VAL A 150 29.00 -9.14 -2.48
N ARG A 151 29.15 -8.23 -3.45
CA ARG A 151 28.77 -6.82 -3.30
C ARG A 151 27.32 -6.67 -2.81
N ARG A 152 26.38 -7.39 -3.43
CA ARG A 152 24.97 -7.39 -3.00
C ARG A 152 24.77 -7.93 -1.60
N SER A 153 25.47 -9.01 -1.22
CA SER A 153 25.40 -9.54 0.15
C SER A 153 25.88 -8.50 1.16
N LEU A 154 26.98 -7.80 0.88
CA LEU A 154 27.52 -6.75 1.74
C LEU A 154 26.56 -5.56 1.87
N ILE A 155 25.93 -5.13 0.77
CA ILE A 155 24.92 -4.06 0.81
C ILE A 155 23.74 -4.48 1.71
N GLU A 156 23.25 -5.72 1.56
CA GLU A 156 21.99 -6.14 2.18
C GLU A 156 22.12 -6.69 3.60
N GLU A 157 23.23 -7.34 3.95
CA GLU A 157 23.48 -7.93 5.28
C GLU A 157 23.60 -6.84 6.36
N TYR A 158 24.19 -5.70 6.01
CA TYR A 158 24.33 -4.55 6.90
C TYR A 158 23.10 -3.63 6.90
N SER A 159 22.17 -3.78 5.94
CA SER A 159 20.85 -3.13 6.02
C SER A 159 19.95 -3.67 7.14
N ASN A 160 20.37 -4.68 7.90
CA ASN A 160 19.58 -5.25 9.00
C ASN A 160 19.50 -4.34 10.25
N GLU A 161 20.24 -3.23 10.30
CA GLU A 161 20.27 -2.34 11.47
C GLU A 161 19.02 -1.47 11.57
N ASP A 162 18.31 -1.28 10.46
CA ASP A 162 16.98 -0.67 10.43
C ASP A 162 16.03 -1.59 9.66
N LYS A 163 14.85 -1.81 10.21
CA LYS A 163 13.90 -2.78 9.66
C LYS A 163 13.50 -2.33 8.24
N PRO A 164 13.68 -3.18 7.20
CA PRO A 164 13.24 -2.82 5.87
C PRO A 164 11.73 -2.62 5.83
N SER A 165 11.29 -1.65 5.03
CA SER A 165 9.86 -1.42 4.83
C SER A 165 9.23 -2.58 4.06
N ASP A 166 7.92 -2.77 4.21
CA ASP A 166 7.19 -3.78 3.45
C ASP A 166 7.38 -3.58 1.93
N GLY A 167 7.47 -2.34 1.46
CA GLY A 167 7.71 -2.05 0.04
C GLY A 167 9.11 -2.37 -0.44
N GLU A 168 10.14 -2.09 0.36
CA GLU A 168 11.52 -2.51 0.03
C GLU A 168 11.62 -4.02 -0.08
N ILE A 169 10.98 -4.75 0.86
CA ILE A 169 10.92 -6.20 0.81
C ILE A 169 10.22 -6.66 -0.46
N TYR A 170 9.05 -6.11 -0.80
CA TYR A 170 8.33 -6.49 -2.02
C TYR A 170 9.20 -6.28 -3.26
N ARG A 171 9.77 -5.08 -3.44
CA ARG A 171 10.62 -4.73 -4.59
C ARG A 171 11.80 -5.68 -4.75
N LYS A 172 12.49 -5.99 -3.65
CA LYS A 172 13.65 -6.89 -3.64
C LYS A 172 13.26 -8.32 -3.94
N VAL A 173 12.15 -8.81 -3.36
CA VAL A 173 11.62 -10.14 -3.66
C VAL A 173 11.29 -10.27 -5.15
N ARG A 174 10.64 -9.27 -5.76
CA ARG A 174 10.32 -9.25 -7.19
C ARG A 174 11.55 -9.11 -8.08
N GLN A 175 12.51 -8.29 -7.70
CA GLN A 175 13.80 -8.18 -8.38
C GLN A 175 14.50 -9.55 -8.45
N TYR A 176 14.67 -10.21 -7.30
CA TYR A 176 15.37 -11.50 -7.24
C TYR A 176 14.61 -12.65 -7.89
N GLU A 177 13.29 -12.56 -7.95
CA GLU A 177 12.47 -13.47 -8.72
C GLU A 177 12.73 -13.35 -10.22
N ARG A 178 12.78 -12.12 -10.76
CA ARG A 178 13.10 -11.86 -12.18
C ARG A 178 14.53 -12.27 -12.54
N GLU A 179 15.47 -12.10 -11.61
CA GLU A 179 16.87 -12.52 -11.79
C GLU A 179 17.10 -14.03 -11.60
N GLY A 180 16.06 -14.81 -11.22
CA GLY A 180 16.19 -16.24 -10.91
C GLY A 180 17.01 -16.54 -9.64
N ASN A 181 17.23 -15.55 -8.79
CA ASN A 181 18.09 -15.66 -7.61
C ASN A 181 17.31 -16.15 -6.38
N ILE A 182 17.16 -17.48 -6.29
CA ILE A 182 16.38 -18.15 -5.25
C ILE A 182 16.92 -17.88 -3.84
N LEU A 183 18.25 -17.77 -3.67
CA LEU A 183 18.90 -17.55 -2.37
C LEU A 183 18.45 -16.20 -1.77
N PHE A 184 18.65 -15.13 -2.52
CA PHE A 184 18.33 -13.79 -2.06
C PHE A 184 16.82 -13.55 -1.95
N LYS A 185 16.01 -14.14 -2.85
CA LYS A 185 14.54 -14.14 -2.71
C LYS A 185 14.13 -14.73 -1.35
N LYS A 186 14.68 -15.89 -0.97
CA LYS A 186 14.37 -16.52 0.32
C LYS A 186 14.86 -15.69 1.51
N ARG A 187 16.05 -15.08 1.41
CA ARG A 187 16.62 -14.20 2.44
C ARG A 187 15.71 -13.00 2.70
N TRP A 188 15.25 -12.32 1.65
CA TRP A 188 14.32 -11.18 1.79
C TRP A 188 12.93 -11.61 2.29
N MET A 189 12.41 -12.74 1.81
CA MET A 189 11.16 -13.29 2.34
C MET A 189 11.26 -13.59 3.85
N ALA A 190 12.41 -14.06 4.34
CA ALA A 190 12.62 -14.40 5.75
C ALA A 190 12.58 -13.19 6.69
N ARG A 191 12.72 -11.96 6.18
CA ARG A 191 12.63 -10.71 6.97
C ARG A 191 11.19 -10.34 7.35
N LEU A 192 10.20 -10.92 6.68
CA LEU A 192 8.79 -10.74 7.01
C LEU A 192 8.39 -11.62 8.19
N THR A 193 7.39 -11.15 8.94
CA THR A 193 6.69 -11.99 9.93
C THR A 193 6.05 -13.20 9.25
N ASP A 194 5.76 -14.27 10.00
CA ASP A 194 5.05 -15.44 9.48
C ASP A 194 3.75 -15.07 8.78
N HIS A 195 3.04 -14.10 9.33
CA HIS A 195 1.83 -13.54 8.75
C HIS A 195 2.10 -12.78 7.44
N GLY A 196 3.11 -11.91 7.40
CA GLY A 196 3.51 -11.20 6.18
C GLY A 196 3.96 -12.16 5.08
N ARG A 197 4.75 -13.19 5.43
CA ARG A 197 5.19 -14.25 4.50
C ARG A 197 4.03 -15.04 3.91
N ARG A 198 2.98 -15.30 4.69
CA ARG A 198 1.77 -15.98 4.20
C ARG A 198 0.97 -15.04 3.29
N SER A 199 0.74 -13.81 3.73
CA SER A 199 -0.02 -12.80 2.96
C SER A 199 0.61 -12.53 1.59
N LEU A 200 1.94 -12.39 1.54
CA LEU A 200 2.65 -12.16 0.28
C LEU A 200 2.63 -13.39 -0.64
N ARG A 201 2.78 -14.60 -0.09
CA ARG A 201 2.62 -15.83 -0.87
C ARG A 201 1.22 -15.98 -1.44
N GLN A 202 0.19 -15.69 -0.65
CA GLN A 202 -1.19 -15.72 -1.13
C GLN A 202 -1.42 -14.78 -2.31
N LEU A 203 -0.79 -13.59 -2.32
CA LEU A 203 -0.86 -12.67 -3.46
C LEU A 203 -0.18 -13.26 -4.70
N PHE A 204 1.02 -13.84 -4.55
CA PHE A 204 1.78 -14.41 -5.67
C PHE A 204 1.19 -15.70 -6.22
N ASP A 205 0.60 -16.52 -5.35
CA ASP A 205 -0.02 -17.80 -5.70
C ASP A 205 -1.50 -17.63 -6.09
N TYR A 206 -2.03 -16.40 -6.08
CA TYR A 206 -3.42 -16.12 -6.43
C TYR A 206 -3.69 -16.46 -7.91
N GLU A 207 -4.88 -17.01 -8.19
CA GLU A 207 -5.31 -17.41 -9.53
C GLU A 207 -5.12 -16.23 -10.53
N ASP A 208 -4.67 -16.55 -11.75
CA ASP A 208 -4.39 -15.64 -12.88
C ASP A 208 -3.27 -14.59 -12.70
N GLY A 209 -2.75 -14.38 -11.49
CA GLY A 209 -1.58 -13.51 -11.24
C GLY A 209 -1.80 -12.02 -11.54
N GLU A 210 -3.01 -11.60 -11.88
CA GLU A 210 -3.35 -10.25 -12.32
C GLU A 210 -3.05 -9.19 -11.27
N LEU A 211 -3.42 -9.44 -10.01
CA LEU A 211 -3.13 -8.55 -8.89
C LEU A 211 -1.61 -8.35 -8.71
N THR A 212 -0.85 -9.44 -8.79
CA THR A 212 0.61 -9.36 -8.72
C THR A 212 1.16 -8.55 -9.89
N ALA A 213 0.65 -8.75 -11.10
CA ALA A 213 1.04 -7.97 -12.27
C ALA A 213 0.70 -6.48 -12.12
N ALA A 214 -0.45 -6.15 -11.53
CA ALA A 214 -0.87 -4.77 -11.29
C ALA A 214 0.06 -4.06 -10.28
N PHE A 215 0.43 -4.71 -9.18
CA PHE A 215 1.46 -4.19 -8.27
C PHE A 215 2.82 -4.05 -8.97
N ASP A 216 3.21 -5.04 -9.77
CA ASP A 216 4.48 -5.04 -10.50
C ASP A 216 4.59 -3.88 -11.50
N LYS A 217 3.47 -3.40 -12.07
CA LYS A 217 3.45 -2.20 -12.93
C LYS A 217 3.82 -0.92 -12.20
N LEU A 218 3.75 -0.89 -10.86
CA LEU A 218 4.13 0.26 -10.04
C LEU A 218 5.62 0.24 -9.62
N LEU A 219 6.39 -0.81 -10.00
CA LEU A 219 7.80 -0.93 -9.66
C LEU A 219 8.69 0.15 -10.31
N ASP A 220 8.21 0.77 -11.39
CA ASP A 220 8.89 1.85 -12.11
C ASP A 220 8.95 3.15 -11.29
N VAL A 221 8.14 3.28 -10.22
CA VAL A 221 8.13 4.44 -9.29
C VAL A 221 8.54 3.99 -7.88
N PRO A 222 9.84 4.01 -7.55
CA PRO A 222 10.38 3.62 -6.24
C PRO A 222 9.69 4.28 -5.04
N GLY A 223 9.42 5.59 -5.13
CA GLY A 223 8.85 6.37 -4.04
C GLY A 223 7.49 5.90 -3.53
N LEU A 224 6.68 5.24 -4.37
CA LEU A 224 5.35 4.73 -3.99
C LEU A 224 5.41 3.65 -2.92
N TRP A 225 6.50 2.89 -2.88
CA TRP A 225 6.57 1.64 -2.13
C TRP A 225 6.67 1.86 -0.62
N SER A 226 6.92 3.09 -0.16
CA SER A 226 6.83 3.42 1.26
C SER A 226 5.42 3.23 1.83
N GLY A 227 4.38 3.33 1.00
CA GLY A 227 2.98 3.09 1.36
C GLY A 227 2.57 1.61 1.42
N MET A 228 3.44 0.68 1.00
CA MET A 228 3.11 -0.74 0.90
C MET A 228 2.85 -1.38 2.28
N ARG A 229 1.83 -2.24 2.37
CA ARG A 229 1.45 -2.97 3.60
C ARG A 229 1.24 -4.45 3.31
N ILE A 230 2.33 -5.22 3.26
CA ILE A 230 2.31 -6.66 2.96
C ILE A 230 1.39 -7.40 3.93
N SER A 231 1.43 -7.03 5.22
CA SER A 231 0.59 -7.66 6.25
C SER A 231 -0.91 -7.49 6.01
N THR A 232 -1.34 -6.54 5.17
CA THR A 232 -2.76 -6.25 4.87
C THR A 232 -3.24 -6.92 3.58
N LEU A 233 -2.34 -7.50 2.76
CA LEU A 233 -2.69 -8.13 1.49
C LEU A 233 -3.71 -9.27 1.63
N HIS A 234 -3.67 -10.03 2.73
CA HIS A 234 -4.69 -11.06 2.99
C HIS A 234 -6.11 -10.46 3.07
N LYS A 235 -6.28 -9.25 3.63
CA LYS A 235 -7.58 -8.57 3.69
C LYS A 235 -8.05 -8.18 2.30
N LEU A 236 -7.16 -7.66 1.46
CA LEU A 236 -7.46 -7.37 0.05
C LEU A 236 -8.01 -8.62 -0.65
N LEU A 237 -7.37 -9.78 -0.43
CA LEU A 237 -7.84 -11.05 -1.00
C LEU A 237 -9.19 -11.50 -0.41
N ASP A 238 -9.42 -11.29 0.88
CA ASP A 238 -10.67 -11.64 1.59
C ASP A 238 -11.86 -10.74 1.19
N ILE A 239 -11.61 -9.49 0.78
CA ILE A 239 -12.66 -8.55 0.35
C ILE A 239 -13.36 -9.05 -0.92
N LYS A 240 -12.62 -9.70 -1.84
CA LYS A 240 -13.11 -10.20 -3.14
C LYS A 240 -13.64 -9.11 -4.10
N CYS A 241 -13.07 -7.91 -4.01
CA CYS A 241 -13.31 -6.78 -4.93
C CYS A 241 -12.06 -6.56 -5.80
N TYR A 242 -11.75 -7.51 -6.67
CA TYR A 242 -10.48 -7.48 -7.42
C TYR A 242 -10.54 -6.51 -8.59
N GLU A 243 -11.70 -6.38 -9.24
CA GLU A 243 -11.93 -5.46 -10.34
C GLU A 243 -11.71 -4.00 -9.89
N GLU A 244 -12.26 -3.62 -8.73
CA GLU A 244 -12.06 -2.29 -8.13
C GLU A 244 -10.61 -2.09 -7.69
N THR A 245 -10.00 -3.13 -7.13
CA THR A 245 -8.60 -3.12 -6.70
C THR A 245 -7.66 -2.90 -7.89
N LEU A 246 -7.86 -3.66 -8.98
CA LEU A 246 -7.09 -3.55 -10.22
C LEU A 246 -7.27 -2.16 -10.84
N HIS A 247 -8.50 -1.64 -10.85
CA HIS A 247 -8.78 -0.29 -11.33
C HIS A 247 -8.05 0.78 -10.51
N TYR A 248 -8.04 0.68 -9.17
CA TYR A 248 -7.31 1.63 -8.32
C TYR A 248 -5.80 1.56 -8.59
N LEU A 249 -5.21 0.37 -8.65
CA LEU A 249 -3.77 0.22 -8.93
C LEU A 249 -3.41 0.79 -10.31
N GLU A 250 -4.26 0.60 -11.31
CA GLU A 250 -4.10 1.21 -12.62
C GLU A 250 -4.28 2.74 -12.58
N HIS A 251 -5.18 3.27 -11.76
CA HIS A 251 -5.34 4.71 -11.53
C HIS A 251 -4.06 5.33 -10.93
N ILE A 252 -3.45 4.69 -9.92
CA ILE A 252 -2.13 5.11 -9.40
C ILE A 252 -1.11 5.15 -10.54
N ARG A 253 -1.04 4.07 -11.33
CA ARG A 253 -0.09 3.98 -12.44
C ARG A 253 -0.29 5.12 -13.45
N GLN A 254 -1.53 5.34 -13.88
CA GLN A 254 -1.87 6.35 -14.88
C GLN A 254 -1.57 7.76 -14.38
N PHE A 255 -1.83 8.05 -13.10
CA PHE A 255 -1.47 9.33 -12.50
C PHE A 255 0.04 9.60 -12.63
N TRP A 256 0.90 8.68 -12.17
CA TRP A 256 2.35 8.89 -12.21
C TRP A 256 2.88 8.93 -13.65
N HIS A 257 2.35 8.08 -14.53
CA HIS A 257 2.72 8.13 -15.95
C HIS A 257 2.28 9.43 -16.63
N ARG A 258 1.16 10.05 -16.23
CA ARG A 258 0.71 11.34 -16.77
C ARG A 258 1.71 12.45 -16.41
N ILE A 259 2.06 12.57 -15.12
CA ILE A 259 3.01 13.60 -14.63
C ILE A 259 4.35 13.55 -15.36
N PHE A 260 4.83 12.35 -15.69
CA PHE A 260 6.16 12.16 -16.30
C PHE A 260 6.10 11.74 -17.76
N HIS A 261 4.95 11.86 -18.43
CA HIS A 261 4.71 11.43 -19.82
C HIS A 261 5.23 10.01 -20.15
N GLY A 262 5.21 9.12 -19.15
CA GLY A 262 5.71 7.75 -19.26
C GLY A 262 7.23 7.58 -19.33
N ASP A 263 8.02 8.62 -19.08
CA ASP A 263 9.48 8.50 -18.99
C ASP A 263 9.89 7.68 -17.76
N LYS A 264 10.36 6.45 -18.01
CA LYS A 264 10.83 5.53 -16.97
C LYS A 264 12.03 6.07 -16.19
N ASN A 265 12.90 6.86 -16.81
CA ASN A 265 14.05 7.44 -16.12
C ASN A 265 13.59 8.50 -15.12
N ALA A 266 12.68 9.39 -15.52
CA ALA A 266 12.04 10.33 -14.61
C ALA A 266 11.28 9.63 -13.47
N LEU A 267 10.42 8.64 -13.78
CA LEU A 267 9.68 7.86 -12.78
C LEU A 267 10.61 7.22 -11.73
N SER A 268 11.78 6.71 -12.16
CA SER A 268 12.76 6.09 -11.26
C SER A 268 13.45 7.06 -10.30
N ARG A 269 13.43 8.38 -10.59
CA ARG A 269 14.01 9.44 -9.76
C ARG A 269 13.07 9.93 -8.66
N VAL A 270 11.78 9.58 -8.72
CA VAL A 270 10.78 9.93 -7.70
C VAL A 270 11.09 9.19 -6.42
N ASN A 271 11.35 9.93 -5.35
CA ASN A 271 11.67 9.39 -4.04
C ASN A 271 10.43 9.32 -3.12
N ASN A 272 10.57 8.67 -1.95
CA ASN A 272 9.50 8.56 -0.96
C ASN A 272 8.99 9.91 -0.43
N PHE A 273 9.88 10.89 -0.23
CA PHE A 273 9.49 12.22 0.26
C PHE A 273 8.59 12.94 -0.75
N ASP A 274 8.92 12.86 -2.05
CA ASP A 274 8.11 13.44 -3.13
C ASP A 274 6.68 12.89 -3.09
N VAL A 275 6.52 11.56 -2.99
CA VAL A 275 5.19 10.91 -2.93
C VAL A 275 4.42 11.30 -1.67
N LYS A 276 5.08 11.29 -0.50
CA LYS A 276 4.45 11.66 0.78
C LYS A 276 4.01 13.12 0.85
N SER A 277 4.77 14.01 0.23
CA SER A 277 4.37 15.42 0.13
C SER A 277 3.16 15.58 -0.78
N LEU A 278 2.99 14.73 -1.81
CA LEU A 278 1.89 14.86 -2.76
C LEU A 278 0.62 14.13 -2.34
N GLU A 279 0.73 12.96 -1.71
CA GLU A 279 -0.44 12.13 -1.39
C GLU A 279 -1.47 12.89 -0.55
N LEU A 280 -2.76 12.61 -0.81
CA LEU A 280 -3.91 13.29 -0.19
C LEU A 280 -4.05 14.79 -0.49
N LYS A 281 -3.29 15.36 -1.44
CA LYS A 281 -3.48 16.74 -1.91
C LYS A 281 -4.16 16.78 -3.27
N ALA A 282 -4.89 17.85 -3.55
CA ALA A 282 -5.57 18.08 -4.83
C ALA A 282 -5.25 19.50 -5.36
N PRO A 283 -4.04 19.74 -5.89
CA PRO A 283 -3.60 21.09 -6.28
C PRO A 283 -4.43 21.75 -7.38
N GLY A 284 -5.15 21.00 -8.23
CA GLY A 284 -6.05 21.60 -9.22
C GLY A 284 -7.36 22.13 -8.64
N TYR A 285 -7.79 21.67 -7.46
CA TYR A 285 -9.01 22.14 -6.78
C TYR A 285 -8.74 22.99 -5.54
N SER A 286 -7.74 22.63 -4.73
CA SER A 286 -7.42 23.29 -3.47
C SER A 286 -6.31 24.33 -3.68
N THR A 287 -6.65 25.61 -3.55
CA THR A 287 -5.68 26.71 -3.60
C THR A 287 -4.64 26.61 -2.49
N HIS A 288 -5.04 26.10 -1.32
CA HIS A 288 -4.15 25.86 -0.19
C HIS A 288 -3.10 24.80 -0.51
N ASP A 289 -3.54 23.64 -1.02
CA ASP A 289 -2.63 22.56 -1.42
C ASP A 289 -1.68 23.02 -2.52
N ALA A 290 -2.21 23.79 -3.47
CA ALA A 290 -1.41 24.32 -4.57
C ALA A 290 -0.31 25.26 -4.07
N GLN A 291 -0.62 26.14 -3.11
CA GLN A 291 0.38 27.06 -2.54
C GLN A 291 1.48 26.31 -1.78
N ILE A 292 1.11 25.32 -0.97
CA ILE A 292 2.07 24.48 -0.23
C ILE A 292 3.01 23.77 -1.21
N LEU A 293 2.44 23.02 -2.16
CA LEU A 293 3.22 22.22 -3.10
C LEU A 293 4.10 23.11 -4.00
N LYS A 294 3.60 24.26 -4.43
CA LYS A 294 4.40 25.22 -5.21
C LYS A 294 5.58 25.75 -4.40
N GLY A 295 5.38 26.07 -3.12
CA GLY A 295 6.45 26.50 -2.22
C GLY A 295 7.53 25.42 -2.03
N GLU A 296 7.11 24.18 -1.78
CA GLU A 296 8.01 23.03 -1.64
C GLU A 296 8.77 22.73 -2.93
N LEU A 297 8.12 22.90 -4.09
CA LEU A 297 8.73 22.66 -5.41
C LEU A 297 9.75 23.74 -5.78
N LEU A 298 9.41 25.02 -5.56
CA LEU A 298 10.30 26.15 -5.84
C LEU A 298 11.54 26.15 -4.93
N SER A 299 11.36 25.76 -3.66
CA SER A 299 12.48 25.58 -2.72
C SER A 299 13.30 24.31 -2.98
N GLY A 300 12.86 23.43 -3.89
CA GLY A 300 13.52 22.17 -4.23
C GLY A 300 13.45 21.11 -3.14
N GLN A 301 12.53 21.24 -2.19
CA GLN A 301 12.28 20.26 -1.14
C GLN A 301 11.64 18.99 -1.73
N ILE A 302 10.64 19.16 -2.60
CA ILE A 302 10.08 18.07 -3.40
C ILE A 302 10.71 18.03 -4.78
N PHE A 303 10.80 16.83 -5.35
CA PHE A 303 11.47 16.56 -6.61
C PHE A 303 12.92 17.07 -6.61
N SER A 304 13.63 16.82 -5.50
CA SER A 304 15.03 17.24 -5.32
C SER A 304 16.00 16.60 -6.33
N ASN A 305 15.63 15.44 -6.90
CA ASN A 305 16.37 14.75 -7.96
C ASN A 305 16.13 15.32 -9.37
N PHE A 306 15.35 16.39 -9.49
CA PHE A 306 14.98 17.04 -10.76
C PHE A 306 15.52 18.47 -10.79
N ASN A 307 15.92 18.92 -11.98
CA ASN A 307 16.35 20.30 -12.18
C ASN A 307 15.15 21.27 -12.17
N GLN A 308 15.43 22.57 -12.16
CA GLN A 308 14.37 23.58 -12.08
C GLN A 308 13.36 23.52 -13.25
N GLN A 309 13.83 23.34 -14.48
CA GLN A 309 12.95 23.26 -15.66
C GLN A 309 12.05 22.02 -15.61
N GLU A 310 12.60 20.87 -15.19
CA GLU A 310 11.83 19.65 -14.98
C GLU A 310 10.76 19.85 -13.90
N ARG A 311 11.10 20.52 -12.79
CA ARG A 311 10.15 20.81 -11.72
C ARG A 311 9.02 21.73 -12.18
N GLU A 312 9.31 22.74 -12.99
CA GLU A 312 8.29 23.63 -13.57
C GLU A 312 7.34 22.87 -14.50
N ALA A 313 7.84 21.93 -15.30
CA ALA A 313 7.01 21.06 -16.14
C ALA A 313 6.11 20.14 -15.30
N ILE A 314 6.66 19.48 -14.28
CA ILE A 314 5.92 18.65 -13.32
C ILE A 314 4.79 19.46 -12.66
N TRP A 315 5.08 20.71 -12.28
CA TRP A 315 4.10 21.60 -11.68
C TRP A 315 2.93 21.89 -12.63
N GLY A 316 3.22 22.17 -13.91
CA GLY A 316 2.19 22.39 -14.93
C GLY A 316 1.21 21.22 -15.04
N GLU A 317 1.72 19.99 -15.02
CA GLU A 317 0.89 18.79 -15.02
C GLU A 317 0.09 18.64 -13.72
N LEU A 318 0.71 18.84 -12.55
CA LEU A 318 0.04 18.74 -11.25
C LEU A 318 -1.15 19.71 -11.12
N GLN A 319 -1.04 20.92 -11.66
CA GLN A 319 -2.14 21.90 -11.64
C GLN A 319 -3.35 21.47 -12.46
N SER A 320 -3.16 20.59 -13.45
CA SER A 320 -4.24 20.06 -14.28
C SER A 320 -5.01 18.90 -13.63
N ILE A 321 -4.64 18.51 -12.40
CA ILE A 321 -5.19 17.36 -11.71
C ILE A 321 -6.25 17.79 -10.71
N ASP A 322 -7.45 17.31 -10.98
CA ASP A 322 -8.70 17.64 -10.31
C ASP A 322 -9.12 16.52 -9.32
N PHE A 323 -8.17 15.78 -8.78
CA PHE A 323 -8.45 14.76 -7.77
C PHE A 323 -7.28 14.62 -6.81
N LEU A 324 -7.52 13.91 -5.70
CA LEU A 324 -6.50 13.63 -4.70
C LEU A 324 -5.39 12.77 -5.31
N VAL A 325 -4.14 13.16 -5.12
CA VAL A 325 -2.99 12.41 -5.62
C VAL A 325 -3.00 10.97 -5.04
N PRO A 326 -3.11 9.94 -5.89
CA PRO A 326 -3.19 8.56 -5.45
C PRO A 326 -1.80 7.97 -5.18
N SER A 327 -1.70 7.17 -4.12
CA SER A 327 -0.48 6.43 -3.75
C SER A 327 -0.83 5.03 -3.23
N LEU A 328 0.18 4.20 -2.99
CA LEU A 328 -0.06 2.92 -2.31
C LEU A 328 -0.59 3.13 -0.89
N PHE A 329 -0.23 4.24 -0.23
CA PHE A 329 -0.76 4.57 1.09
C PHE A 329 -2.26 4.86 1.01
N THR A 330 -2.69 5.74 0.10
CA THR A 330 -4.12 6.07 -0.06
C THR A 330 -4.92 4.84 -0.43
N PHE A 331 -4.40 4.00 -1.32
CA PHE A 331 -5.00 2.71 -1.67
C PHE A 331 -5.29 1.83 -0.45
N PHE A 332 -4.32 1.64 0.46
CA PHE A 332 -4.53 0.83 1.65
C PHE A 332 -5.44 1.50 2.71
N GLU A 333 -5.56 2.83 2.71
CA GLU A 333 -6.53 3.54 3.55
C GLU A 333 -7.94 3.38 2.98
N ASP A 334 -8.13 3.63 1.70
CA ASP A 334 -9.42 3.56 1.00
C ASP A 334 -9.96 2.13 1.00
N LEU A 335 -9.08 1.11 0.91
CA LEU A 335 -9.47 -0.29 1.06
C LEU A 335 -10.18 -0.59 2.38
N LYS A 336 -9.89 0.14 3.46
CA LYS A 336 -10.59 -0.06 4.75
C LYS A 336 -12.06 0.34 4.63
N TYR A 337 -12.32 1.45 3.95
CA TYR A 337 -13.68 1.93 3.70
C TYR A 337 -14.38 1.05 2.66
N LEU A 338 -13.69 0.71 1.57
CA LEU A 338 -14.20 -0.20 0.54
C LEU A 338 -14.58 -1.55 1.13
N SER A 339 -13.80 -2.10 2.05
CA SER A 339 -14.12 -3.35 2.74
C SER A 339 -15.47 -3.31 3.45
N ALA A 340 -15.77 -2.20 4.13
CA ALA A 340 -17.03 -2.06 4.86
C ALA A 340 -18.23 -1.98 3.89
N CYS A 341 -18.07 -1.23 2.80
CA CYS A 341 -19.10 -1.13 1.76
C CYS A 341 -19.29 -2.45 0.99
N ALA A 342 -18.19 -3.16 0.71
CA ALA A 342 -18.21 -4.47 0.07
C ALA A 342 -18.98 -5.48 0.93
N ASP A 343 -18.79 -5.44 2.25
CA ASP A 343 -19.51 -6.33 3.16
C ASP A 343 -21.03 -6.09 3.14
N SER A 344 -21.49 -4.86 2.90
CA SER A 344 -22.89 -4.57 2.63
C SER A 344 -23.36 -5.24 1.33
N LEU A 345 -22.60 -5.13 0.23
CA LEU A 345 -22.93 -5.78 -1.06
C LEU A 345 -23.01 -7.31 -0.94
N LYS A 346 -22.15 -7.93 -0.12
CA LYS A 346 -22.16 -9.38 0.14
C LYS A 346 -23.46 -9.86 0.80
N ARG A 347 -24.30 -8.97 1.34
CA ARG A 347 -25.65 -9.30 1.82
C ARG A 347 -26.61 -9.66 0.68
N LEU A 348 -26.40 -9.05 -0.50
CA LEU A 348 -27.28 -9.22 -1.66
C LEU A 348 -26.99 -10.48 -2.46
N VAL A 349 -25.84 -11.12 -2.27
CA VAL A 349 -25.45 -12.28 -3.07
C VAL A 349 -24.53 -13.23 -2.31
N LYS A 350 -24.76 -14.54 -2.46
CA LYS A 350 -23.80 -15.54 -1.99
C LYS A 350 -22.60 -15.61 -2.93
N ILE A 351 -21.42 -15.35 -2.36
CA ILE A 351 -20.15 -15.37 -3.10
C ILE A 351 -19.47 -16.73 -2.94
N SER A 352 -19.22 -17.41 -4.06
CA SER A 352 -18.47 -18.67 -4.06
C SER A 352 -16.98 -18.43 -3.90
N ARG A 353 -16.19 -19.50 -3.70
CA ARG A 353 -14.75 -19.39 -3.47
C ARG A 353 -13.99 -18.69 -4.61
N ARG A 354 -14.38 -18.93 -5.87
CA ARG A 354 -13.74 -18.33 -7.07
C ARG A 354 -14.37 -17.02 -7.52
N ASP A 355 -15.51 -16.64 -6.93
CA ASP A 355 -16.22 -15.45 -7.37
C ASP A 355 -15.69 -14.19 -6.67
N THR A 356 -15.74 -13.09 -7.40
CA THR A 356 -15.65 -11.70 -6.91
C THR A 356 -17.03 -11.16 -6.59
N VAL A 357 -17.12 -10.04 -5.87
CA VAL A 357 -18.39 -9.31 -5.66
C VAL A 357 -18.99 -8.93 -7.02
N TYR A 358 -18.16 -8.42 -7.92
CA TYR A 358 -18.51 -8.06 -9.29
C TYR A 358 -19.09 -9.25 -10.07
N SER A 359 -18.33 -10.34 -10.24
CA SER A 359 -18.77 -11.51 -11.02
C SER A 359 -19.93 -12.28 -10.37
N ALA A 360 -20.10 -12.18 -9.04
CA ALA A 360 -21.28 -12.69 -8.36
C ALA A 360 -22.55 -11.90 -8.70
N LEU A 361 -22.48 -10.56 -8.63
CA LEU A 361 -23.61 -9.70 -8.98
C LEU A 361 -23.89 -9.72 -10.48
N GLN A 362 -22.87 -9.80 -11.33
CA GLN A 362 -23.01 -9.89 -12.79
C GLN A 362 -23.82 -11.11 -13.23
N ARG A 363 -23.59 -12.27 -12.62
CA ARG A 363 -24.38 -13.48 -12.90
C ARG A 363 -25.81 -13.42 -12.36
N LYS A 364 -26.10 -12.48 -11.47
CA LYS A 364 -27.43 -12.23 -10.91
C LYS A 364 -28.13 -11.06 -11.58
N PHE A 365 -27.50 -10.43 -12.57
CA PHE A 365 -28.09 -9.35 -13.32
C PHE A 365 -28.95 -9.90 -14.47
N CYS A 366 -30.20 -9.45 -14.54
CA CYS A 366 -31.15 -9.77 -15.58
C CYS A 366 -31.80 -8.48 -16.08
N LEU A 367 -31.69 -8.21 -17.39
CA LEU A 367 -32.42 -7.12 -18.03
C LEU A 367 -33.89 -7.50 -18.15
N ALA A 368 -34.74 -6.84 -17.36
CA ALA A 368 -36.17 -7.17 -17.27
C ALA A 368 -36.96 -6.87 -18.54
N ASN A 369 -36.47 -6.01 -19.45
CA ASN A 369 -37.18 -5.62 -20.68
C ASN A 369 -36.19 -5.42 -21.84
N GLU A 370 -35.99 -6.43 -22.70
CA GLU A 370 -35.24 -6.28 -23.95
C GLU A 370 -35.94 -5.35 -24.98
N LEU A 371 -37.22 -5.03 -24.75
CA LEU A 371 -38.07 -4.23 -25.66
C LEU A 371 -38.08 -2.73 -25.36
N SER A 372 -37.50 -2.31 -24.23
CA SER A 372 -37.50 -0.92 -23.78
C SER A 372 -36.08 -0.54 -23.39
N ASP A 373 -35.44 0.34 -24.16
CA ASP A 373 -34.12 0.90 -23.85
C ASP A 373 -34.10 1.73 -22.55
N GLN A 374 -35.23 1.85 -21.86
CA GLN A 374 -35.37 2.63 -20.64
C GLN A 374 -34.95 1.82 -19.41
N TYR A 375 -33.89 2.28 -18.75
CA TYR A 375 -33.35 1.75 -17.51
C TYR A 375 -33.53 2.75 -16.36
N ALA A 376 -34.02 2.29 -15.21
CA ALA A 376 -34.26 3.13 -14.04
C ALA A 376 -32.94 3.44 -13.32
N ILE A 377 -32.65 4.72 -13.10
CA ILE A 377 -31.49 5.19 -12.33
C ILE A 377 -31.98 6.03 -11.16
N GLU A 378 -31.44 5.78 -9.97
CA GLU A 378 -31.58 6.66 -8.81
C GLU A 378 -30.74 7.93 -9.01
N ILE A 379 -31.40 9.10 -9.04
CA ILE A 379 -30.73 10.41 -9.15
C ILE A 379 -30.62 11.14 -7.81
N SER A 380 -31.45 10.78 -6.84
CA SER A 380 -31.49 11.27 -5.47
C SER A 380 -32.13 10.18 -4.60
N GLN A 381 -31.98 10.25 -3.28
CA GLN A 381 -32.49 9.22 -2.36
C GLN A 381 -33.96 8.89 -2.68
N SER A 382 -34.22 7.63 -3.01
CA SER A 382 -35.55 7.10 -3.35
C SER A 382 -36.21 7.74 -4.58
N THR A 383 -35.47 8.50 -5.39
CA THR A 383 -35.95 9.21 -6.59
C THR A 383 -35.34 8.61 -7.85
N PHE A 384 -36.19 8.06 -8.72
CA PHE A 384 -35.77 7.30 -9.89
C PHE A 384 -36.21 7.97 -11.20
N VAL A 385 -35.34 7.95 -12.19
CA VAL A 385 -35.63 8.42 -13.56
C VAL A 385 -35.27 7.31 -14.54
N ASN A 386 -36.17 7.06 -15.49
CA ASN A 386 -35.91 6.16 -16.61
C ASN A 386 -35.09 6.90 -17.67
N ARG A 387 -33.91 6.38 -18.00
CA ARG A 387 -33.05 6.91 -19.07
C ARG A 387 -32.77 5.84 -20.11
N SER A 388 -32.54 6.27 -21.35
CA SER A 388 -32.03 5.38 -22.40
C SER A 388 -30.57 5.05 -22.10
N ILE A 389 -30.27 3.78 -21.81
CA ILE A 389 -28.91 3.29 -21.54
C ILE A 389 -28.64 2.09 -22.44
N PRO A 390 -27.49 2.02 -23.12
CA PRO A 390 -27.12 0.83 -23.88
C PRO A 390 -27.07 -0.41 -22.98
N ALA A 391 -27.63 -1.53 -23.44
CA ALA A 391 -27.72 -2.78 -22.65
C ALA A 391 -26.37 -3.24 -22.07
N LYS A 392 -25.26 -3.00 -22.79
CA LYS A 392 -23.89 -3.30 -22.35
C LYS A 392 -23.44 -2.52 -21.10
N ASP A 393 -23.99 -1.32 -20.88
CA ASP A 393 -23.59 -0.41 -19.81
C ASP A 393 -24.56 -0.48 -18.61
N CYS A 394 -25.75 -1.08 -18.79
CA CYS A 394 -26.78 -1.17 -17.76
C CYS A 394 -26.30 -1.86 -16.49
N PHE A 395 -25.53 -2.96 -16.62
CA PHE A 395 -24.94 -3.64 -15.47
C PHE A 395 -24.01 -2.72 -14.69
N ASP A 396 -23.09 -2.03 -15.37
CA ASP A 396 -22.11 -1.14 -14.73
C ASP A 396 -22.80 0.03 -14.01
N VAL A 397 -23.84 0.60 -14.62
CA VAL A 397 -24.64 1.66 -14.00
C VAL A 397 -25.38 1.15 -12.77
N GLY A 398 -26.03 -0.02 -12.85
CA GLY A 398 -26.70 -0.65 -11.71
C GLY A 398 -25.71 -0.99 -10.59
N TYR A 399 -24.55 -1.54 -10.94
CA TYR A 399 -23.51 -1.91 -10.01
C TYR A 399 -22.96 -0.71 -9.24
N ARG A 400 -22.71 0.42 -9.93
CA ARG A 400 -22.29 1.68 -9.31
C ARG A 400 -23.35 2.26 -8.38
N GLN A 401 -24.64 2.11 -8.69
CA GLN A 401 -25.71 2.53 -7.79
C GLN A 401 -25.76 1.70 -6.51
N LEU A 402 -25.53 0.38 -6.60
CA LEU A 402 -25.41 -0.46 -5.41
C LEU A 402 -24.22 -0.04 -4.54
N TRP A 403 -23.07 0.28 -5.13
CA TRP A 403 -21.93 0.84 -4.41
C TRP A 403 -22.27 2.19 -3.78
N ALA A 404 -22.94 3.09 -4.50
CA ALA A 404 -23.32 4.40 -3.98
C ALA A 404 -24.27 4.26 -2.77
N PHE A 405 -25.24 3.36 -2.83
CA PHE A 405 -26.11 3.05 -1.68
C PHE A 405 -25.31 2.48 -0.50
N ALA A 406 -24.42 1.50 -0.76
CA ALA A 406 -23.57 0.94 0.29
C ALA A 406 -22.67 2.00 0.93
N MET A 407 -22.08 2.90 0.14
CA MET A 407 -21.23 4.00 0.65
C MET A 407 -21.99 4.96 1.57
N ARG A 408 -23.25 5.26 1.28
CA ARG A 408 -24.11 6.10 2.13
C ARG A 408 -24.46 5.40 3.45
N ASN A 409 -24.75 4.10 3.40
CA ASN A 409 -25.45 3.39 4.48
C ASN A 409 -24.62 2.25 5.13
N TYR A 410 -23.32 2.15 4.87
CA TYR A 410 -22.48 1.02 5.34
C TYR A 410 -22.49 0.82 6.87
N LYS A 411 -22.70 1.90 7.64
CA LYS A 411 -22.79 1.83 9.11
C LYS A 411 -24.07 1.13 9.57
N GLU A 412 -25.16 1.34 8.85
CA GLU A 412 -26.47 0.74 9.11
C GLU A 412 -26.58 -0.67 8.53
N ILE A 413 -25.68 -1.03 7.60
CA ILE A 413 -25.62 -2.35 6.96
C ILE A 413 -24.27 -3.03 7.24
N PRO A 414 -23.97 -3.36 8.51
CA PRO A 414 -22.74 -4.05 8.88
C PRO A 414 -22.68 -5.49 8.32
N PRO A 415 -21.47 -6.07 8.22
CA PRO A 415 -21.25 -7.45 7.78
C PRO A 415 -22.08 -8.48 8.54
N ASP A 416 -22.44 -9.57 7.86
CA ASP A 416 -23.10 -10.70 8.51
C ASP A 416 -22.12 -11.41 9.44
N THR A 417 -22.19 -11.11 10.74
CA THR A 417 -21.43 -11.86 11.73
C THR A 417 -22.06 -13.23 11.90
N LYS A 418 -21.80 -14.14 10.95
CA LYS A 418 -21.97 -15.57 11.19
C LYS A 418 -21.07 -15.92 12.37
N LYS A 419 -21.68 -16.11 13.54
CA LYS A 419 -21.04 -16.43 14.83
C LYS A 419 -19.84 -17.36 14.61
N LYS A 420 -18.61 -16.81 14.63
CA LYS A 420 -17.44 -17.63 14.95
C LYS A 420 -17.55 -17.91 16.45
N LYS A 421 -18.21 -19.02 16.79
CA LYS A 421 -18.09 -19.67 18.10
C LYS A 421 -16.62 -20.02 18.30
N LYS A 422 -15.86 -19.12 18.92
CA LYS A 422 -14.73 -19.44 19.79
C LYS A 422 -14.35 -18.16 20.53
N ASP A 423 -14.48 -18.28 21.85
CA ASP A 423 -14.14 -17.35 22.92
C ASP A 423 -13.12 -16.26 22.57
N LEU A 424 -13.43 -15.02 22.94
CA LEU A 424 -12.77 -14.31 24.04
C LEU A 424 -13.07 -12.81 23.95
N LEU A 425 -13.49 -12.28 25.10
CA LEU A 425 -13.57 -10.88 25.51
C LEU A 425 -14.65 -10.03 24.84
N ALA A 426 -15.45 -9.39 25.69
CA ALA A 426 -16.56 -8.51 25.37
C ALA A 426 -16.17 -7.50 24.27
N LYS A 427 -16.55 -7.81 23.03
CA LYS A 427 -16.64 -6.78 22.00
C LYS A 427 -17.99 -6.10 22.19
N SER A 428 -17.93 -4.77 22.33
CA SER A 428 -19.06 -3.84 22.27
C SER A 428 -20.13 -4.38 21.32
N GLY A 429 -21.40 -4.36 21.76
CA GLY A 429 -22.53 -4.96 21.07
C GLY A 429 -22.42 -4.78 19.56
N VAL A 430 -22.36 -5.90 18.83
CA VAL A 430 -22.41 -5.87 17.36
C VAL A 430 -23.74 -5.24 17.01
N GLU A 431 -23.72 -4.00 16.51
CA GLU A 431 -24.89 -3.31 15.99
C GLU A 431 -25.54 -4.24 14.96
N LYS A 432 -26.78 -4.64 15.24
CA LYS A 432 -27.57 -5.40 14.26
C LYS A 432 -27.83 -4.45 13.09
N ALA A 433 -27.76 -5.00 11.88
CA ALA A 433 -28.11 -4.23 10.70
C ALA A 433 -29.54 -3.71 10.78
N ASP A 434 -29.77 -2.50 10.29
CA ASP A 434 -31.11 -1.95 10.18
C ASP A 434 -31.87 -2.74 9.10
N GLU A 435 -32.92 -3.43 9.54
CA GLU A 435 -33.74 -4.29 8.69
C GLU A 435 -34.51 -3.48 7.63
N THR A 436 -34.82 -2.20 7.92
CA THR A 436 -35.42 -1.26 6.97
C THR A 436 -34.44 -0.97 5.85
N MET A 437 -33.20 -0.61 6.20
CA MET A 437 -32.15 -0.29 5.22
C MET A 437 -31.76 -1.50 4.38
N LEU A 438 -31.74 -2.70 4.97
CA LEU A 438 -31.53 -3.94 4.23
C LEU A 438 -32.65 -4.22 3.22
N SER A 439 -33.90 -3.95 3.59
CA SER A 439 -35.05 -4.13 2.70
C SER A 439 -35.05 -3.11 1.56
N GLU A 440 -34.75 -1.84 1.86
CA GLU A 440 -34.56 -0.80 0.86
C GLU A 440 -33.41 -1.13 -0.10
N PHE A 441 -32.30 -1.64 0.42
CA PHE A 441 -31.16 -2.04 -0.41
C PHE A 441 -31.52 -3.17 -1.36
N ALA A 442 -32.27 -4.17 -0.87
CA ALA A 442 -32.77 -5.26 -1.68
C ALA A 442 -33.80 -4.79 -2.71
N ALA A 443 -34.69 -3.87 -2.35
CA ALA A 443 -35.67 -3.27 -3.26
C ALA A 443 -34.99 -2.47 -4.37
N LEU A 444 -33.93 -1.72 -4.05
CA LEU A 444 -33.09 -1.04 -5.02
C LEU A 444 -32.42 -2.05 -5.97
N ALA A 445 -31.80 -3.10 -5.44
CA ALA A 445 -31.14 -4.12 -6.24
C ALA A 445 -32.11 -4.83 -7.21
N ASP A 446 -33.29 -5.21 -6.73
CA ASP A 446 -34.34 -5.82 -7.55
C ASP A 446 -34.82 -4.87 -8.65
N ARG A 447 -35.03 -3.58 -8.33
CA ARG A 447 -35.41 -2.54 -9.31
C ARG A 447 -34.34 -2.31 -10.38
N LEU A 448 -33.07 -2.41 -10.02
CA LEU A 448 -31.94 -2.30 -10.93
C LEU A 448 -31.71 -3.56 -11.78
N GLY A 449 -32.50 -4.62 -11.58
CA GLY A 449 -32.41 -5.86 -12.36
C GLY A 449 -31.49 -6.92 -11.74
N PHE A 450 -31.12 -6.81 -10.47
CA PHE A 450 -30.38 -7.85 -9.76
C PHE A 450 -31.36 -8.82 -9.08
N ALA A 451 -31.29 -10.10 -9.44
CA ALA A 451 -32.15 -11.15 -8.94
C ALA A 451 -31.33 -12.25 -8.26
N SER A 452 -31.42 -12.33 -6.93
CA SER A 452 -30.84 -13.41 -6.13
C SER A 452 -31.84 -13.87 -5.05
N PRO A 453 -31.72 -15.12 -4.56
CA PRO A 453 -32.52 -15.59 -3.42
C PRO A 453 -32.35 -14.71 -2.18
N GLU A 454 -31.13 -14.18 -1.96
CA GLU A 454 -30.82 -13.28 -0.85
C GLU A 454 -31.57 -11.95 -0.98
N ILE A 455 -31.59 -11.35 -2.18
CA ILE A 455 -32.36 -10.12 -2.46
C ILE A 455 -33.85 -10.35 -2.18
N GLN A 456 -34.43 -11.44 -2.68
CA GLN A 456 -35.85 -11.73 -2.47
C GLN A 456 -36.18 -11.94 -0.98
N THR A 457 -35.28 -12.60 -0.23
CA THR A 457 -35.45 -12.81 1.21
C THR A 457 -35.42 -11.48 1.96
N LEU A 458 -34.42 -10.62 1.67
CA LEU A 458 -34.24 -9.31 2.32
C LEU A 458 -35.39 -8.33 2.00
N LYS A 459 -35.91 -8.39 0.77
CA LYS A 459 -37.09 -7.63 0.36
C LYS A 459 -38.34 -8.06 1.14
N GLN A 460 -38.48 -9.35 1.44
CA GLN A 460 -39.63 -9.89 2.19
C GLN A 460 -39.53 -9.71 3.70
N SER A 461 -38.33 -9.52 4.24
CA SER A 461 -38.07 -9.26 5.66
C SER A 461 -38.15 -7.78 6.03
N SER A 462 -38.91 -6.97 5.28
CA SER A 462 -39.07 -5.54 5.56
C SER A 462 -39.49 -5.32 7.01
N SER A 463 -38.86 -4.35 7.70
CA SER A 463 -39.28 -3.94 9.04
C SER A 463 -40.76 -3.55 9.03
N ASP A 464 -41.29 -2.97 7.95
CA ASP A 464 -42.71 -2.69 7.76
C ASP A 464 -43.62 -3.92 7.86
N ARG A 465 -43.21 -5.06 7.27
CA ARG A 465 -43.93 -6.33 7.38
C ARG A 465 -43.89 -6.84 8.81
N GLU A 466 -42.74 -6.77 9.46
CA GLU A 466 -42.59 -7.19 10.87
C GLU A 466 -43.32 -6.25 11.83
N ILE A 467 -43.30 -4.94 11.59
CA ILE A 467 -44.04 -3.91 12.32
C ILE A 467 -45.53 -4.12 12.12
N ALA A 468 -45.99 -4.38 10.89
CA ALA A 468 -47.39 -4.70 10.60
C ALA A 468 -47.82 -6.01 11.29
N LEU A 469 -46.98 -7.04 11.25
CA LEU A 469 -47.21 -8.31 11.93
C LEU A 469 -47.26 -8.13 13.46
N GLN A 470 -46.28 -7.44 14.04
CA GLN A 470 -46.22 -7.14 15.47
C GLN A 470 -47.39 -6.25 15.90
N ALA A 471 -47.80 -5.28 15.08
CA ALA A 471 -48.96 -4.43 15.34
C ALA A 471 -50.25 -5.26 15.41
N LEU A 472 -50.45 -6.20 14.47
CA LEU A 472 -51.60 -7.11 14.49
C LEU A 472 -51.59 -8.02 15.73
N LEU A 473 -50.46 -8.65 16.04
CA LEU A 473 -50.33 -9.58 17.17
C LEU A 473 -50.37 -8.86 18.53
N LYS A 474 -49.96 -7.59 18.60
CA LYS A 474 -50.05 -6.76 19.80
C LYS A 474 -51.47 -6.22 20.01
N ALA A 475 -52.18 -5.88 18.94
CA ALA A 475 -53.57 -5.44 18.99
C ALA A 475 -54.54 -6.59 19.34
N ARG A 476 -54.22 -7.82 18.91
CA ARG A 476 -54.97 -9.04 19.21
C ARG A 476 -54.02 -10.14 19.65
N LYS A 477 -53.94 -10.35 20.97
CA LYS A 477 -53.03 -11.31 21.59
C LYS A 477 -53.29 -12.73 21.08
N PRO A 478 -52.24 -13.50 20.73
CA PRO A 478 -52.36 -14.87 20.23
C PRO A 478 -53.04 -15.84 21.20
N GLU A 479 -53.06 -15.51 22.49
CA GLU A 479 -53.68 -16.29 23.57
C GLU A 479 -55.20 -16.37 23.43
N TRP A 480 -55.83 -15.38 22.78
CA TRP A 480 -57.30 -15.24 22.70
C TRP A 480 -57.82 -15.08 21.26
N TYR A 481 -56.94 -14.84 20.29
CA TYR A 481 -57.32 -14.59 18.90
C TYR A 481 -56.35 -15.28 17.96
N GLN A 482 -56.87 -15.91 16.91
CA GLN A 482 -56.08 -16.58 15.88
C GLN A 482 -56.44 -16.02 14.51
N TYR A 483 -55.40 -15.70 13.73
CA TYR A 483 -55.53 -15.45 12.30
C TYR A 483 -55.19 -16.75 11.57
N ASP A 484 -55.97 -17.11 10.54
CA ASP A 484 -55.51 -18.11 9.57
C ASP A 484 -54.34 -17.53 8.75
N GLU A 485 -53.48 -18.42 8.25
CA GLU A 485 -52.21 -18.05 7.61
C GLU A 485 -52.41 -17.17 6.36
N THR A 486 -53.50 -17.42 5.62
CA THR A 486 -53.91 -16.64 4.45
C THR A 486 -54.39 -15.23 4.82
N THR A 487 -55.25 -15.10 5.83
CA THR A 487 -55.78 -13.81 6.31
C THR A 487 -54.70 -12.97 6.98
N LEU A 488 -53.80 -13.59 7.75
CA LEU A 488 -52.67 -12.90 8.37
C LEU A 488 -51.78 -12.25 7.31
N THR A 489 -51.45 -13.01 6.26
CA THR A 489 -50.62 -12.52 5.15
C THR A 489 -51.31 -11.38 4.40
N SER A 490 -52.61 -11.48 4.14
CA SER A 490 -53.41 -10.42 3.51
C SER A 490 -53.47 -9.14 4.34
N ASN A 491 -53.71 -9.25 5.64
CA ASN A 491 -53.80 -8.11 6.55
C ASN A 491 -52.46 -7.37 6.68
N VAL A 492 -51.35 -8.12 6.77
CA VAL A 492 -50.00 -7.54 6.78
C VAL A 492 -49.76 -6.75 5.50
N ALA A 493 -50.11 -7.29 4.33
CA ALA A 493 -49.97 -6.58 3.05
C ALA A 493 -50.82 -5.30 3.00
N GLN A 494 -52.02 -5.31 3.60
CA GLN A 494 -52.88 -4.14 3.66
C GLN A 494 -52.32 -3.02 4.55
N ILE A 495 -51.69 -3.36 5.68
CA ILE A 495 -51.00 -2.38 6.54
C ILE A 495 -49.76 -1.82 5.83
N MET A 496 -48.98 -2.66 5.15
CA MET A 496 -47.83 -2.18 4.37
C MET A 496 -48.27 -1.20 3.26
N LYS A 497 -49.43 -1.44 2.63
CA LYS A 497 -50.00 -0.50 1.65
C LYS A 497 -50.32 0.86 2.28
N LEU A 498 -50.67 0.91 3.57
CA LEU A 498 -50.86 2.17 4.29
C LEU A 498 -49.53 2.87 4.54
N PHE A 499 -48.47 2.15 4.94
CA PHE A 499 -47.14 2.73 5.12
C PHE A 499 -46.61 3.36 3.83
N SER A 500 -46.87 2.73 2.67
CA SER A 500 -46.47 3.28 1.37
C SER A 500 -47.19 4.58 0.95
N THR A 501 -48.19 5.04 1.71
CA THR A 501 -48.84 6.34 1.45
C THR A 501 -48.08 7.53 2.03
N ALA A 502 -47.05 7.29 2.85
CA ALA A 502 -46.22 8.34 3.43
C ALA A 502 -45.36 9.04 2.36
N SER A 503 -45.39 10.37 2.34
CA SER A 503 -44.52 11.20 1.50
C SER A 503 -43.28 11.65 2.27
N VAL A 504 -42.11 11.58 1.64
CA VAL A 504 -40.84 12.08 2.19
C VAL A 504 -40.97 13.58 2.49
N ILE A 505 -40.73 13.98 3.74
CA ILE A 505 -40.63 15.40 4.09
C ILE A 505 -39.26 15.88 3.62
N ALA A 506 -39.24 16.82 2.67
CA ALA A 506 -38.02 17.53 2.30
C ALA A 506 -37.51 18.30 3.54
N ARG A 507 -36.53 17.74 4.25
CA ARG A 507 -35.81 18.43 5.33
C ARG A 507 -34.31 18.37 5.07
N HIS A 508 -33.85 19.33 4.27
CA HIS A 508 -32.67 20.19 4.45
C HIS A 508 -32.09 20.63 3.09
N GLU A 509 -32.70 21.65 2.47
CA GLU A 509 -32.00 22.53 1.52
C GLU A 509 -31.92 24.00 2.01
N ASP A 510 -32.56 24.37 3.13
CA ASP A 510 -32.63 25.77 3.59
C ASP A 510 -31.60 26.20 4.64
N THR A 511 -30.34 25.73 4.55
CA THR A 511 -29.24 26.32 5.37
C THR A 511 -27.93 26.56 4.62
N LEU A 512 -27.93 26.63 3.28
CA LEU A 512 -26.73 27.03 2.52
C LEU A 512 -26.94 28.18 1.52
N SER A 513 -28.14 28.76 1.38
CA SER A 513 -28.36 29.92 0.49
C SER A 513 -28.09 31.28 1.13
N THR A 514 -27.73 31.36 2.41
CA THR A 514 -27.50 32.65 3.12
C THR A 514 -26.03 32.96 3.48
N LEU A 515 -25.04 32.27 2.90
CA LEU A 515 -23.61 32.58 3.11
C LEU A 515 -22.80 32.79 1.81
N LEU A 516 -23.45 33.17 0.70
CA LEU A 516 -22.78 33.60 -0.53
C LEU A 516 -23.09 35.05 -0.94
N THR A 517 -23.46 35.88 0.03
CA THR A 517 -23.37 37.33 -0.08
C THR A 517 -22.70 37.88 1.17
N HIS A 518 -21.37 37.78 1.22
CA HIS A 518 -20.46 38.83 1.70
C HIS A 518 -19.01 38.48 1.36
#